data_AF-A0AA39DGT4-F1
#
_entry.id   AF-A0AA39DGT4-F1
#
_cell.length_a   1.000
_cell.length_b   1.000
_cell.length_c   1.000
_cell.angle_alpha   90.00
_cell.angle_beta   90.00
_cell.angle_gamma   90.00
#
_symmetry.space_group_name_H-M   'P 1'
#
loop_
_entity.id
_entity.type
_entity.pdbx_description
1 polymer ?
#
loop_
_entity_poly.entity_id
_entity_poly.type
_entity_poly.pdbx_seq_one_letter_code
_entity_poly.pdbx_strand_id
1 'polypeptide(L)'
;MAGDESPPYRPTDNILLDCGSSINTMSPDGRTWQASKAFRQDPSVDQVPYMTARIFNSSPKFVRFYFYPTAYSGHNESEFFFSVTSGVYTLLSNFSASLTVAAMGSGVTFLVEEFSINVWDNQILNITFSPSPNSWAFVNDDYTALETVYRLNVGGNHIPAEADSGMFRSWSQDDSYIYGANFGLTPHWDIPIRYTLRTPPYIAPPTVYITSHTMTEQDDINKRTNSTWLFPVDSGFYYLVTLHFCEFQLEVTRLGERVFSIFLNNQTAQKKMDVIARSGGTGYPIYQDYVVSLLSDGCRRKQDLWLDLHPNADGKYANAILNGLEMFKLNNSDGSLAGLNLDPVLNPPPSEQHPNSPVKPINRVPLVLITVIVAAVGGVVALSLLWFLVL
;
A
#
# COMPACT_ATOMS: atom_id res chain seq x y z
N MET A 1 12.16 27.84 18.22
CA MET A 1 13.08 26.85 18.81
C MET A 1 13.29 25.77 17.76
N ALA A 2 14.54 25.53 17.36
CA ALA A 2 14.87 24.47 16.41
C ALA A 2 14.48 23.12 17.03
N GLY A 3 13.71 22.30 16.29
CA GLY A 3 13.37 20.95 16.70
C GLY A 3 14.63 20.11 16.65
N ASP A 4 15.03 19.64 17.83
CA ASP A 4 15.96 18.52 18.03
C ASP A 4 15.56 17.36 17.12
N GLU A 5 16.52 16.65 16.52
CA GLU A 5 16.28 15.42 15.77
C GLU A 5 15.76 14.38 16.78
N SER A 6 14.44 14.38 16.97
CA SER A 6 13.77 13.44 17.85
C SER A 6 14.12 12.03 17.37
N PRO A 7 14.71 11.19 18.24
CA PRO A 7 15.18 9.87 17.84
C PRO A 7 14.01 9.04 17.31
N PRO A 8 14.26 8.08 16.39
CA PRO A 8 13.23 7.16 15.92
C PRO A 8 12.57 6.47 17.10
N TYR A 9 11.29 6.16 16.95
CA TYR A 9 10.54 5.55 18.03
C TYR A 9 11.17 4.21 18.41
N ARG A 10 11.32 3.99 19.71
CA ARG A 10 11.82 2.72 20.24
C ARG A 10 10.65 1.98 20.83
N PRO A 11 10.15 0.92 20.16
CA PRO A 11 9.08 0.11 20.73
C PRO A 11 9.51 -0.43 22.10
N THR A 12 8.62 -0.33 23.08
CA THR A 12 8.82 -0.93 24.41
C THR A 12 8.89 -2.46 24.32
N ASP A 13 8.11 -3.02 23.40
CA ASP A 13 8.03 -4.44 23.11
C ASP A 13 8.32 -4.65 21.62
N ASN A 14 9.40 -5.35 21.30
CA ASN A 14 9.75 -5.76 19.95
C ASN A 14 10.16 -7.23 19.98
N ILE A 15 9.19 -8.11 19.71
CA ILE A 15 9.34 -9.56 19.80
C ILE A 15 9.32 -10.11 18.38
N LEU A 16 10.35 -10.87 18.01
CA LEU A 16 10.50 -11.47 16.67
C LEU A 16 10.68 -12.97 16.86
N LEU A 17 9.78 -13.81 16.32
CA LEU A 17 9.83 -15.26 16.47
C LEU A 17 10.06 -15.98 15.14
N ASP A 18 10.93 -16.99 15.17
CA ASP A 18 11.17 -17.89 14.04
C ASP A 18 10.47 -19.24 14.32
N CYS A 19 9.23 -19.36 13.84
CA CYS A 19 8.36 -20.51 14.12
C CYS A 19 8.88 -21.79 13.46
N GLY A 20 9.19 -22.80 14.29
CA GLY A 20 9.74 -24.07 13.83
C GLY A 20 11.26 -24.11 13.75
N SER A 21 11.94 -22.99 13.97
CA SER A 21 13.38 -22.96 14.16
C SER A 21 13.77 -23.43 15.56
N SER A 22 14.98 -23.97 15.67
CA SER A 22 15.60 -24.37 16.93
C SER A 22 16.76 -23.46 17.35
N ILE A 23 17.10 -22.49 16.50
CA ILE A 23 18.20 -21.55 16.69
C ILE A 23 17.75 -20.12 16.38
N ASN A 24 18.26 -19.16 17.14
CA ASN A 24 18.04 -17.76 16.82
C ASN A 24 18.78 -17.40 15.52
N THR A 25 18.14 -16.63 14.67
CA THR A 25 18.65 -16.27 13.34
C THR A 25 18.66 -14.76 13.18
N MET A 26 19.61 -14.23 12.40
CA MET A 26 19.62 -12.82 12.03
C MET A 26 19.20 -12.71 10.57
N SER A 27 18.17 -11.93 10.29
CA SER A 27 17.72 -11.68 8.93
C SER A 27 18.65 -10.68 8.21
N PRO A 28 18.65 -10.65 6.86
CA PRO A 28 19.48 -9.74 6.07
C PRO A 28 19.27 -8.25 6.40
N ASP A 29 18.11 -7.92 6.97
CA ASP A 29 17.75 -6.59 7.46
C ASP A 29 18.35 -6.23 8.84
N GLY A 30 19.16 -7.11 9.42
CA GLY A 30 19.83 -6.91 10.71
C GLY A 30 18.96 -7.20 11.94
N ARG A 31 17.70 -7.61 11.78
CA ARG A 31 16.82 -8.01 12.89
C ARG A 31 17.17 -9.42 13.38
N THR A 32 17.09 -9.63 14.70
CA THR A 32 17.38 -10.94 15.32
C THR A 32 16.08 -11.61 15.74
N TRP A 33 15.88 -12.83 15.25
CA TRP A 33 14.70 -13.65 15.42
C TRP A 33 14.95 -14.75 16.43
N GLN A 34 14.01 -14.95 17.35
CA GLN A 34 14.13 -15.96 18.41
C GLN A 34 13.46 -17.25 17.96
N ALA A 35 14.18 -18.37 18.02
CA ALA A 35 13.61 -19.68 17.69
C ALA A 35 12.43 -20.02 18.59
N SER A 36 11.32 -20.46 18.01
CA SER A 36 10.17 -20.97 18.75
C SER A 36 9.92 -22.44 18.41
N LYS A 37 10.06 -23.30 19.41
CA LYS A 37 9.63 -24.70 19.39
C LYS A 37 8.59 -24.88 20.48
N ALA A 38 7.35 -25.19 20.11
CA ALA A 38 6.27 -25.32 21.08
C ALA A 38 6.61 -26.38 22.14
N PHE A 39 6.68 -25.95 23.40
CA PHE A 39 6.89 -26.84 24.54
C PHE A 39 6.15 -26.22 25.74
N ARG A 40 5.10 -26.92 26.21
CA ARG A 40 4.10 -26.59 27.26
C ARG A 40 4.40 -25.55 28.38
N GLN A 41 3.28 -25.05 28.94
CA GLN A 41 3.04 -24.26 30.16
C GLN A 41 3.81 -24.71 31.43
N ASP A 42 4.32 -23.75 32.20
CA ASP A 42 5.02 -23.94 33.49
C ASP A 42 4.19 -23.38 34.68
N PRO A 43 3.93 -24.17 35.74
CA PRO A 43 3.18 -23.76 36.93
C PRO A 43 4.02 -23.12 38.08
N SER A 44 5.25 -22.65 37.84
CA SER A 44 6.20 -22.24 38.91
C SER A 44 6.83 -20.84 38.77
N VAL A 45 6.06 -19.80 38.45
CA VAL A 45 6.59 -18.44 38.33
C VAL A 45 6.67 -17.71 39.68
N ASP A 46 7.89 -17.30 40.08
CA ASP A 46 8.24 -16.61 41.33
C ASP A 46 7.73 -15.16 41.43
N GLN A 47 7.59 -14.62 42.66
CA GLN A 47 6.97 -13.31 42.99
C GLN A 47 7.72 -12.04 42.50
N VAL A 48 8.93 -12.14 41.97
CA VAL A 48 9.75 -10.98 41.52
C VAL A 48 10.31 -11.31 40.13
N PRO A 49 10.09 -10.46 39.11
CA PRO A 49 9.80 -9.02 39.18
C PRO A 49 8.31 -8.61 39.26
N TYR A 50 7.40 -9.51 39.64
CA TYR A 50 5.95 -9.36 39.43
C TYR A 50 5.17 -8.48 40.44
N MET A 51 5.82 -7.72 41.33
CA MET A 51 5.13 -6.82 42.28
C MET A 51 5.56 -5.34 42.22
N THR A 52 6.28 -4.93 41.18
CA THR A 52 6.50 -3.51 40.88
C THR A 52 5.97 -3.17 39.50
N ALA A 53 4.79 -2.55 39.44
CA ALA A 53 4.19 -2.04 38.21
C ALA A 53 4.66 -0.60 37.95
N ARG A 54 5.11 -0.34 36.71
CA ARG A 54 5.09 0.99 36.13
C ARG A 54 3.88 1.03 35.20
N ILE A 55 3.02 2.01 35.40
CA ILE A 55 1.81 2.22 34.60
C ILE A 55 2.24 2.61 33.17
N PHE A 56 1.86 1.81 32.19
CA PHE A 56 1.86 2.20 30.78
C PHE A 56 0.40 2.39 30.38
N ASN A 57 0.09 3.41 29.57
CA ASN A 57 -1.25 3.54 29.02
C ASN A 57 -1.48 2.44 27.99
N SER A 58 -2.67 1.84 27.99
CA SER A 58 -3.18 0.94 26.95
C SER A 58 -2.85 1.49 25.55
N SER A 59 -1.91 0.83 24.86
CA SER A 59 -1.42 1.25 23.54
C SER A 59 -1.73 0.18 22.50
N PRO A 60 -2.11 0.55 21.26
CA PRO A 60 -2.19 -0.41 20.17
C PRO A 60 -0.83 -1.09 19.95
N LYS A 61 -0.85 -2.42 19.78
CA LYS A 61 0.28 -3.26 19.35
C LYS A 61 0.11 -3.59 17.86
N PHE A 62 1.16 -3.98 17.13
CA PHE A 62 1.09 -4.39 15.71
C PHE A 62 1.45 -5.90 15.52
N VAL A 63 0.54 -6.73 14.97
CA VAL A 63 0.83 -8.05 14.32
C VAL A 63 1.51 -7.79 13.04
N ARG A 64 2.43 -8.70 12.73
CA ARG A 64 2.63 -9.14 11.36
C ARG A 64 2.60 -10.66 11.32
N PHE A 65 1.71 -11.24 10.52
CA PHE A 65 1.79 -12.64 10.17
C PHE A 65 2.55 -12.78 8.86
N TYR A 66 3.61 -13.57 8.87
CA TYR A 66 4.40 -13.86 7.68
C TYR A 66 3.98 -15.21 7.13
N PHE A 67 3.66 -15.27 5.84
CA PHE A 67 3.29 -16.51 5.16
C PHE A 67 4.13 -16.72 3.91
N TYR A 68 4.85 -17.83 3.88
CA TYR A 68 5.52 -18.37 2.69
C TYR A 68 4.80 -19.65 2.27
N PRO A 69 3.83 -19.59 1.33
CA PRO A 69 3.07 -20.77 0.92
C PRO A 69 3.96 -21.72 0.10
N THR A 70 4.31 -22.85 0.71
CA THR A 70 5.02 -23.95 0.06
C THR A 70 4.58 -25.27 0.69
N ALA A 71 5.11 -26.39 0.19
CA ALA A 71 4.86 -27.67 0.79
C ALA A 71 5.59 -27.79 2.14
N TYR A 72 4.83 -28.03 3.22
CA TYR A 72 5.38 -28.23 4.56
C TYR A 72 4.97 -29.59 5.10
N SER A 73 5.92 -30.29 5.72
CA SER A 73 5.66 -31.56 6.43
C SER A 73 4.91 -32.62 5.59
N GLY A 74 5.10 -32.60 4.27
CA GLY A 74 4.46 -33.53 3.34
C GLY A 74 3.08 -33.11 2.82
N HIS A 75 2.56 -31.94 3.22
CA HIS A 75 1.32 -31.36 2.72
C HIS A 75 1.58 -30.30 1.65
N ASN A 76 0.79 -30.28 0.59
CA ASN A 76 0.90 -29.31 -0.50
C ASN A 76 0.37 -27.92 -0.05
N GLU A 77 0.89 -26.83 -0.64
CA GLU A 77 0.45 -25.46 -0.36
C GLU A 77 -1.06 -25.21 -0.57
N SER A 78 -1.72 -26.03 -1.39
CA SER A 78 -3.17 -25.97 -1.65
C SER A 78 -4.01 -26.59 -0.53
N GLU A 79 -3.40 -27.29 0.42
CA GLU A 79 -4.10 -27.97 1.51
C GLU A 79 -4.26 -27.09 2.77
N PHE A 80 -3.69 -25.88 2.79
CA PHE A 80 -3.71 -24.99 3.94
C PHE A 80 -4.84 -23.95 3.88
N PHE A 81 -5.87 -24.17 4.69
CA PHE A 81 -7.00 -23.29 4.96
C PHE A 81 -7.22 -23.21 6.46
N PHE A 82 -7.18 -22.00 7.02
CA PHE A 82 -7.29 -21.82 8.46
C PHE A 82 -7.83 -20.44 8.84
N SER A 83 -8.30 -20.34 10.07
CA SER A 83 -8.72 -19.09 10.68
C SER A 83 -7.75 -18.67 11.77
N VAL A 84 -7.59 -17.36 11.96
CA VAL A 84 -6.76 -16.79 13.03
C VAL A 84 -7.63 -15.88 13.87
N THR A 85 -7.63 -16.08 15.19
CA THR A 85 -8.43 -15.30 16.13
C THR A 85 -7.55 -14.74 17.24
N SER A 86 -7.93 -13.57 17.76
CA SER A 86 -7.32 -12.99 18.96
C SER A 86 -8.41 -12.45 19.89
N GLY A 87 -8.63 -13.16 21.01
CA GLY A 87 -9.73 -12.84 21.91
C GLY A 87 -11.10 -12.94 21.21
N VAL A 88 -11.83 -11.83 21.14
CA VAL A 88 -13.12 -11.74 20.44
C VAL A 88 -12.99 -11.42 18.94
N TYR A 89 -11.78 -11.12 18.46
CA TYR A 89 -11.55 -10.70 17.09
C TYR A 89 -11.21 -11.89 16.20
N THR A 90 -11.85 -11.97 15.04
CA THR A 90 -11.44 -12.90 13.97
C THR A 90 -10.58 -12.13 12.98
N LEU A 91 -9.30 -12.45 12.91
CA LEU A 91 -8.31 -11.75 12.08
C LEU A 91 -8.31 -12.30 10.66
N LEU A 92 -8.29 -13.62 10.53
CA LEU A 92 -8.36 -14.36 9.26
C LEU A 92 -9.42 -15.45 9.39
N SER A 93 -10.14 -15.75 8.30
CA SER A 93 -11.19 -16.78 8.28
C SER A 93 -11.09 -17.60 7.00
N ASN A 94 -10.99 -18.92 7.15
CA ASN A 94 -10.82 -19.85 6.04
C ASN A 94 -9.72 -19.43 5.06
N PHE A 95 -8.67 -18.78 5.55
CA PHE A 95 -7.65 -18.10 4.76
C PHE A 95 -6.70 -19.09 4.07
N SER A 96 -6.36 -18.80 2.81
CA SER A 96 -5.36 -19.54 2.04
C SER A 96 -4.27 -18.60 1.50
N ALA A 97 -3.06 -18.71 2.07
CA ALA A 97 -1.91 -17.91 1.64
C ALA A 97 -1.50 -18.19 0.18
N SER A 98 -1.64 -19.42 -0.30
CA SER A 98 -1.29 -19.81 -1.66
C SER A 98 -2.19 -19.14 -2.70
N LEU A 99 -3.50 -19.08 -2.44
CA LEU A 99 -4.46 -18.35 -3.28
C LEU A 99 -4.19 -16.84 -3.25
N THR A 100 -3.89 -16.28 -2.08
CA THR A 100 -3.58 -14.85 -1.93
C THR A 100 -2.33 -14.46 -2.71
N VAL A 101 -1.22 -15.19 -2.57
CA VAL A 101 0.03 -14.93 -3.34
C VAL A 101 -0.20 -15.11 -4.83
N ALA A 102 -0.91 -16.16 -5.25
CA ALA A 102 -1.20 -16.39 -6.67
C ALA A 102 -2.00 -15.24 -7.30
N ALA A 103 -2.88 -14.58 -6.53
CA ALA A 103 -3.65 -13.43 -6.99
C ALA A 103 -2.86 -12.12 -7.05
N MET A 104 -1.72 -12.01 -6.33
CA MET A 104 -0.88 -10.80 -6.33
C MET A 104 -0.01 -10.65 -7.59
N GLY A 105 0.07 -11.68 -8.44
CA GLY A 105 0.78 -11.66 -9.72
C GLY A 105 2.13 -12.41 -9.71
N SER A 106 2.71 -12.58 -10.89
CA SER A 106 3.94 -13.34 -11.09
C SER A 106 5.15 -12.66 -10.43
N GLY A 107 5.83 -13.36 -9.53
CA GLY A 107 7.06 -12.89 -8.88
C GLY A 107 6.94 -12.65 -7.37
N VAL A 108 5.72 -12.61 -6.82
CA VAL A 108 5.48 -12.59 -5.38
C VAL A 108 5.57 -14.02 -4.84
N THR A 109 6.36 -14.24 -3.79
CA THR A 109 6.59 -15.58 -3.22
C THR A 109 6.12 -15.72 -1.78
N PHE A 110 5.92 -14.60 -1.07
CA PHE A 110 5.46 -14.56 0.31
C PHE A 110 4.50 -13.37 0.50
N LEU A 111 3.74 -13.36 1.59
CA LEU A 111 2.90 -12.23 1.98
C LEU A 111 3.03 -11.94 3.48
N VAL A 112 2.72 -10.70 3.85
CA VAL A 112 2.70 -10.24 5.24
C VAL A 112 1.36 -9.63 5.53
N GLU A 113 0.60 -10.21 6.45
CA GLU A 113 -0.63 -9.60 6.96
C GLU A 113 -0.30 -8.82 8.23
N GLU A 114 -0.23 -7.50 8.13
CA GLU A 114 -0.03 -6.63 9.29
C GLU A 114 -1.37 -6.24 9.88
N PHE A 115 -1.47 -6.25 11.21
CA PHE A 115 -2.64 -5.70 11.86
C PHE A 115 -2.25 -4.89 13.16
N SER A 116 -2.89 -3.80 13.64
CA SER A 116 -2.78 -3.19 15.02
C SER A 116 -3.89 -3.37 16.15
N ILE A 117 -3.70 -4.13 17.26
CA ILE A 117 -4.74 -4.52 18.29
C ILE A 117 -4.54 -3.69 19.53
N ASN A 118 -5.64 -3.28 20.15
CA ASN A 118 -5.62 -2.77 21.50
C ASN A 118 -5.49 -3.91 22.52
N VAL A 119 -4.33 -3.99 23.18
CA VAL A 119 -4.12 -4.86 24.35
C VAL A 119 -4.18 -3.98 25.60
N TRP A 120 -5.15 -4.23 26.47
CA TRP A 120 -5.23 -3.52 27.75
C TRP A 120 -4.21 -4.07 28.75
N ASP A 121 -3.87 -3.26 29.76
CA ASP A 121 -2.89 -3.65 30.77
C ASP A 121 -3.30 -4.96 31.46
N ASN A 122 -2.31 -5.83 31.70
CA ASN A 122 -2.47 -7.19 32.27
C ASN A 122 -3.24 -8.20 31.39
N GLN A 123 -3.49 -7.90 30.12
CA GLN A 123 -4.01 -8.89 29.18
C GLN A 123 -2.89 -9.63 28.48
N ILE A 124 -3.02 -10.96 28.45
CA ILE A 124 -2.21 -11.80 27.57
C ILE A 124 -2.87 -11.80 26.21
N LEU A 125 -2.06 -11.51 25.22
CA LEU A 125 -2.41 -11.56 23.84
C LEU A 125 -2.43 -13.01 23.33
N ASN A 126 -3.61 -13.60 23.24
CA ASN A 126 -3.77 -14.98 22.78
C ASN A 126 -4.16 -15.03 21.31
N ILE A 127 -3.31 -15.65 20.49
CA ILE A 127 -3.53 -15.80 19.06
C ILE A 127 -3.75 -17.28 18.77
N THR A 128 -4.88 -17.61 18.17
CA THR A 128 -5.30 -18.99 17.94
C THR A 128 -5.48 -19.26 16.45
N PHE A 129 -4.69 -20.21 15.94
CA PHE A 129 -4.79 -20.73 14.58
C PHE A 129 -5.68 -21.99 14.58
N SER A 130 -6.75 -21.96 13.79
CA SER A 130 -7.74 -23.03 13.71
C SER A 130 -7.84 -23.53 12.27
N PRO A 131 -7.32 -24.72 11.93
CA PRO A 131 -7.47 -25.26 10.58
C PRO A 131 -8.94 -25.53 10.25
N SER A 132 -9.30 -25.32 8.99
CA SER A 132 -10.60 -25.75 8.44
C SER A 132 -10.72 -27.29 8.47
N PRO A 133 -11.94 -27.86 8.44
CA PRO A 133 -12.12 -29.31 8.41
C PRO A 133 -11.35 -29.96 7.25
N ASN A 134 -10.57 -31.02 7.55
CA ASN A 134 -9.68 -31.71 6.60
C ASN A 134 -8.60 -30.82 5.97
N SER A 135 -8.15 -29.80 6.69
CA SER A 135 -7.11 -28.87 6.25
C SER A 135 -6.05 -28.66 7.34
N TRP A 136 -5.00 -27.92 7.02
CA TRP A 136 -3.90 -27.59 7.92
C TRP A 136 -3.75 -26.08 8.07
N ALA A 137 -3.18 -25.67 9.19
CA ALA A 137 -2.79 -24.29 9.45
C ALA A 137 -1.27 -24.20 9.46
N PHE A 138 -0.72 -23.12 8.91
CA PHE A 138 0.69 -22.81 9.03
C PHE A 138 0.87 -21.31 9.23
N VAL A 139 1.95 -20.95 9.89
CA VAL A 139 2.38 -19.57 10.07
C VAL A 139 3.90 -19.57 10.16
N ASN A 140 4.56 -18.62 9.50
CA ASN A 140 6.01 -18.49 9.59
C ASN A 140 6.42 -17.55 10.75
N ASP A 141 5.59 -16.56 11.16
CA ASP A 141 5.77 -15.66 12.34
C ASP A 141 4.46 -14.86 12.73
N ASP A 142 4.37 -14.21 13.93
CA ASP A 142 3.14 -13.64 14.59
C ASP A 142 3.30 -12.27 15.38
N TYR A 143 2.22 -11.46 15.67
CA TYR A 143 1.82 -10.65 16.92
C TYR A 143 0.80 -9.41 16.93
N THR A 144 -0.55 -9.48 16.72
CA THR A 144 -1.80 -8.57 16.96
C THR A 144 -2.11 -7.05 16.60
N ALA A 145 -3.40 -6.63 16.29
CA ALA A 145 -4.31 -6.47 15.08
C ALA A 145 -5.40 -5.28 14.80
N LEU A 146 -5.37 -4.65 13.59
CA LEU A 146 -6.13 -3.68 12.75
C LEU A 146 -5.53 -3.83 11.33
N GLU A 147 -6.15 -4.48 10.36
CA GLU A 147 -5.50 -4.92 9.09
C GLU A 147 -5.01 -3.75 8.22
N THR A 148 -3.70 -3.64 7.97
CA THR A 148 -3.13 -2.67 7.03
C THR A 148 -3.28 -3.19 5.60
N VAL A 149 -4.20 -2.62 4.81
CA VAL A 149 -4.42 -3.04 3.41
C VAL A 149 -3.51 -2.29 2.42
N TYR A 150 -3.18 -1.03 2.70
CA TYR A 150 -2.21 -0.26 1.91
C TYR A 150 -1.37 0.65 2.79
N ARG A 151 -0.09 0.79 2.44
CA ARG A 151 0.83 1.78 3.00
C ARG A 151 1.77 2.27 1.91
N LEU A 152 1.62 3.52 1.50
CA LEU A 152 2.24 4.07 0.30
C LEU A 152 3.09 5.30 0.60
N ASN A 153 4.31 5.30 0.07
CA ASN A 153 5.14 6.48 -0.09
C ASN A 153 4.82 7.12 -1.44
N VAL A 154 3.97 8.14 -1.43
CA VAL A 154 3.36 8.68 -2.66
C VAL A 154 4.37 9.56 -3.40
N GLY A 155 4.59 9.25 -4.68
CA GLY A 155 5.61 9.88 -5.52
C GLY A 155 7.06 9.61 -5.10
N GLY A 156 7.27 8.69 -4.15
CA GLY A 156 8.59 8.31 -3.65
C GLY A 156 8.92 6.85 -3.94
N ASN A 157 10.15 6.45 -3.59
CA ASN A 157 10.60 5.06 -3.71
C ASN A 157 10.07 4.21 -2.55
N HIS A 158 10.15 2.88 -2.72
CA HIS A 158 9.90 1.93 -1.63
C HIS A 158 10.79 2.21 -0.41
N ILE A 159 10.19 2.23 0.79
CA ILE A 159 10.89 2.36 2.07
C ILE A 159 10.79 1.01 2.77
N PRO A 160 11.92 0.29 2.92
CA PRO A 160 11.91 -0.98 3.62
C PRO A 160 11.75 -0.75 5.14
N ALA A 161 11.36 -1.80 5.87
CA ALA A 161 10.98 -1.69 7.28
C ALA A 161 12.08 -1.08 8.17
N GLU A 162 13.35 -1.31 7.84
CA GLU A 162 14.51 -0.84 8.62
C GLU A 162 14.74 0.66 8.48
N ALA A 163 14.28 1.23 7.37
CA ALA A 163 14.34 2.65 7.07
C ALA A 163 13.11 3.42 7.59
N ASP A 164 12.16 2.74 8.23
CA ASP A 164 11.01 3.36 8.88
C ASP A 164 11.41 4.10 10.17
N SER A 165 10.48 4.88 10.73
CA SER A 165 10.68 5.67 11.94
C SER A 165 10.61 4.86 13.25
N GLY A 166 11.13 3.62 13.22
CA GLY A 166 11.20 2.71 14.36
C GLY A 166 9.97 1.85 14.61
N MET A 167 8.96 1.95 13.73
CA MET A 167 7.75 1.12 13.75
C MET A 167 7.86 -0.12 12.83
N PHE A 168 8.98 -0.25 12.10
CA PHE A 168 9.27 -1.35 11.18
C PHE A 168 8.19 -1.58 10.10
N ARG A 169 7.57 -0.49 9.63
CA ARG A 169 6.57 -0.53 8.56
C ARG A 169 7.24 -0.40 7.21
N SER A 170 6.80 -1.19 6.25
CA SER A 170 7.19 -1.05 4.85
C SER A 170 6.25 -0.08 4.12
N TRP A 171 6.80 0.84 3.33
CA TRP A 171 6.02 1.77 2.49
C TRP A 171 6.27 1.45 1.01
N SER A 172 5.22 1.14 0.27
CA SER A 172 5.29 0.80 -1.16
C SER A 172 5.15 2.05 -2.04
N GLN A 173 5.57 1.96 -3.31
CA GLN A 173 5.32 3.02 -4.29
C GLN A 173 3.83 3.06 -4.67
N ASP A 174 3.33 4.23 -5.08
CA ASP A 174 1.94 4.41 -5.49
C ASP A 174 1.66 4.17 -6.99
N ASP A 175 2.71 4.01 -7.81
CA ASP A 175 2.63 3.95 -9.29
C ASP A 175 1.59 2.95 -9.82
N SER A 176 1.44 1.82 -9.15
CA SER A 176 0.52 0.75 -9.56
C SER A 176 -0.96 1.04 -9.28
N TYR A 177 -1.25 2.09 -8.52
CA TYR A 177 -2.61 2.43 -8.07
C TYR A 177 -3.14 3.70 -8.75
N ILE A 178 -2.30 4.45 -9.48
CA ILE A 178 -2.73 5.64 -10.21
C ILE A 178 -3.62 5.23 -11.37
N TYR A 179 -4.81 5.84 -11.46
CA TYR A 179 -5.77 5.60 -12.52
C TYR A 179 -5.82 6.76 -13.51
N GLY A 180 -5.92 6.42 -14.81
CA GLY A 180 -6.06 7.38 -15.90
C GLY A 180 -4.75 7.67 -16.64
N ALA A 181 -4.80 8.60 -17.59
CA ALA A 181 -3.67 8.94 -18.44
C ALA A 181 -2.81 10.10 -17.90
N ASN A 182 -3.27 10.76 -16.83
CA ASN A 182 -2.57 11.90 -16.23
C ASN A 182 -1.85 11.45 -14.96
N PHE A 183 -0.59 11.03 -15.12
CA PHE A 183 0.27 10.57 -14.02
C PHE A 183 0.86 11.70 -13.17
N GLY A 184 0.45 12.96 -13.39
CA GLY A 184 0.93 14.08 -12.60
C GLY A 184 2.46 14.24 -12.62
N LEU A 185 3.01 14.68 -11.50
CA LEU A 185 4.44 14.86 -11.26
C LEU A 185 4.80 14.30 -9.89
N THR A 186 6.04 13.85 -9.72
CA THR A 186 6.55 13.29 -8.47
C THR A 186 7.69 14.14 -7.89
N PRO A 187 7.42 15.38 -7.43
CA PRO A 187 8.46 16.24 -6.92
C PRO A 187 9.08 15.65 -5.63
N HIS A 188 10.38 15.87 -5.50
CA HIS A 188 11.18 15.46 -4.36
C HIS A 188 12.16 16.59 -4.02
N TRP A 189 12.27 16.93 -2.74
CA TRP A 189 13.21 17.95 -2.28
C TRP A 189 13.76 17.59 -0.89
N ASP A 190 15.08 17.50 -0.77
CA ASP A 190 15.77 17.19 0.49
C ASP A 190 15.70 18.38 1.46
N ILE A 191 14.61 18.46 2.21
CA ILE A 191 14.41 19.46 3.26
C ILE A 191 14.37 18.86 4.66
N PRO A 192 14.75 19.63 5.69
CA PRO A 192 14.52 19.21 7.07
C PRO A 192 13.01 19.17 7.36
N ILE A 193 12.49 18.00 7.70
CA ILE A 193 11.11 17.84 8.16
C ILE A 193 10.99 18.27 9.63
N ARG A 194 10.02 19.13 9.91
CA ARG A 194 9.77 19.73 11.23
C ARG A 194 8.56 19.08 11.89
N TYR A 195 8.78 17.91 12.47
CA TYR A 195 7.73 17.22 13.23
C TYR A 195 7.20 18.07 14.39
N THR A 196 5.94 17.82 14.74
CA THR A 196 5.25 18.52 15.83
C THR A 196 4.70 17.52 16.84
N LEU A 197 4.25 17.99 18.00
CA LEU A 197 3.58 17.11 18.96
C LEU A 197 2.31 16.44 18.41
N ARG A 198 1.67 17.03 17.38
CA ARG A 198 0.50 16.45 16.70
C ARG A 198 0.88 15.45 15.61
N THR A 199 2.08 15.58 15.07
CA THR A 199 2.60 14.68 14.03
C THR A 199 4.04 14.38 14.39
N PRO A 200 4.27 13.47 15.35
CA PRO A 200 5.62 13.06 15.75
C PRO A 200 6.26 12.14 14.68
N PRO A 201 7.59 11.92 14.75
CA PRO A 201 8.33 11.18 13.71
C PRO A 201 7.84 9.75 13.46
N TYR A 202 7.29 9.10 14.49
CA TYR A 202 6.77 7.73 14.36
C TYR A 202 5.50 7.64 13.52
N ILE A 203 4.83 8.76 13.21
CA ILE A 203 3.66 8.75 12.32
C ILE A 203 4.05 8.29 10.92
N ALA A 204 5.12 8.83 10.35
CA ALA A 204 5.71 8.36 9.10
C ALA A 204 7.15 8.91 8.99
N PRO A 205 8.08 8.18 8.35
CA PRO A 205 9.47 8.59 8.24
C PRO A 205 9.62 9.86 7.38
N PRO A 206 10.71 10.63 7.54
CA PRO A 206 10.90 11.89 6.80
C PRO A 206 10.83 11.69 5.29
N THR A 207 11.30 10.54 4.81
CA THR A 207 11.27 10.13 3.41
C THR A 207 9.88 10.19 2.80
N VAL A 208 8.81 9.91 3.57
CA VAL A 208 7.42 10.06 3.11
C VAL A 208 7.05 11.53 2.89
N TYR A 209 7.57 12.44 3.72
CA TYR A 209 7.18 13.85 3.70
C TYR A 209 8.07 14.75 2.81
N ILE A 210 9.14 14.20 2.20
CA ILE A 210 10.00 14.88 1.22
C ILE A 210 9.76 14.42 -0.22
N THR A 211 8.83 13.49 -0.42
CA THR A 211 8.30 13.08 -1.72
C THR A 211 6.82 13.37 -1.76
N SER A 212 6.29 13.58 -2.96
CA SER A 212 4.85 13.70 -3.14
C SER A 212 4.47 13.40 -4.58
N HIS A 213 3.18 13.18 -4.79
CA HIS A 213 2.56 13.26 -6.10
C HIS A 213 1.75 14.56 -6.18
N THR A 214 1.96 15.32 -7.25
CA THR A 214 1.22 16.54 -7.58
C THR A 214 0.60 16.43 -8.96
N MET A 215 -0.30 17.35 -9.31
CA MET A 215 -0.83 17.41 -10.68
C MET A 215 0.21 18.01 -11.64
N THR A 216 -0.16 18.20 -12.92
CA THR A 216 0.76 18.76 -13.92
C THR A 216 1.07 20.24 -13.66
N GLU A 217 2.02 20.82 -14.39
CA GLU A 217 2.29 22.27 -14.31
C GLU A 217 1.20 23.12 -14.99
N GLN A 218 0.24 22.51 -15.69
CA GLN A 218 -0.76 23.22 -16.49
C GLN A 218 -2.09 23.33 -15.76
N ASP A 219 -2.32 24.49 -15.15
CA ASP A 219 -3.56 24.81 -14.41
C ASP A 219 -4.84 24.50 -15.20
N ASP A 220 -4.88 24.77 -16.50
CA ASP A 220 -6.08 24.54 -17.32
C ASP A 220 -6.43 23.05 -17.50
N ILE A 221 -5.41 22.17 -17.46
CA ILE A 221 -5.59 20.71 -17.49
C ILE A 221 -6.04 20.24 -16.11
N ASN A 222 -5.39 20.74 -15.05
CA ASN A 222 -5.68 20.34 -13.67
C ASN A 222 -7.10 20.72 -13.24
N LYS A 223 -7.63 21.87 -13.70
CA LYS A 223 -9.02 22.27 -13.46
C LYS A 223 -10.07 21.33 -14.08
N ARG A 224 -9.69 20.45 -14.99
CA ARG A 224 -10.60 19.54 -15.73
C ARG A 224 -10.39 18.07 -15.39
N THR A 225 -9.41 17.76 -14.55
CA THR A 225 -9.00 16.39 -14.26
C THR A 225 -8.83 16.20 -12.76
N ASN A 226 -8.92 14.96 -12.29
CA ASN A 226 -8.56 14.58 -10.93
C ASN A 226 -7.23 13.85 -10.97
N SER A 227 -6.46 13.94 -9.88
CA SER A 227 -5.48 12.91 -9.57
C SER A 227 -6.21 11.78 -8.85
N THR A 228 -6.24 10.61 -9.47
CA THR A 228 -7.06 9.48 -9.02
C THR A 228 -6.19 8.28 -8.67
N TRP A 229 -6.42 7.70 -7.48
CA TRP A 229 -5.90 6.40 -7.10
C TRP A 229 -7.06 5.40 -6.93
N LEU A 230 -6.81 4.16 -7.34
CA LEU A 230 -7.78 3.07 -7.32
C LEU A 230 -7.26 1.89 -6.49
N PHE A 231 -8.02 1.51 -5.46
CA PHE A 231 -7.61 0.50 -4.49
C PHE A 231 -8.61 -0.66 -4.42
N PRO A 232 -8.28 -1.85 -4.96
CA PRO A 232 -9.13 -3.04 -4.84
C PRO A 232 -9.17 -3.60 -3.41
N VAL A 233 -10.24 -3.30 -2.67
CA VAL A 233 -10.43 -3.69 -1.26
C VAL A 233 -11.62 -4.62 -1.08
N ASP A 234 -11.71 -5.29 0.07
CA ASP A 234 -12.84 -6.19 0.35
C ASP A 234 -14.13 -5.42 0.61
N SER A 235 -15.23 -5.92 0.06
CA SER A 235 -16.56 -5.35 0.30
C SER A 235 -17.08 -5.69 1.70
N GLY A 236 -17.99 -4.85 2.22
CA GLY A 236 -18.69 -5.11 3.48
C GLY A 236 -17.95 -4.64 4.73
N PHE A 237 -16.88 -3.85 4.58
CA PHE A 237 -16.08 -3.32 5.68
C PHE A 237 -16.05 -1.80 5.68
N TYR A 238 -15.69 -1.24 6.84
CA TYR A 238 -15.25 0.14 6.96
C TYR A 238 -13.73 0.21 6.80
N TYR A 239 -13.25 1.30 6.22
CA TYR A 239 -11.83 1.54 6.01
C TYR A 239 -11.44 2.88 6.62
N LEU A 240 -10.43 2.88 7.47
CA LEU A 240 -9.72 4.09 7.91
C LEU A 240 -8.68 4.43 6.86
N VAL A 241 -8.82 5.59 6.21
CA VAL A 241 -7.89 6.13 5.23
C VAL A 241 -7.17 7.30 5.86
N THR A 242 -5.87 7.16 6.07
CA THR A 242 -4.98 8.21 6.60
C THR A 242 -4.17 8.78 5.44
N LEU A 243 -4.39 10.05 5.13
CA LEU A 243 -3.66 10.77 4.09
C LEU A 243 -2.58 11.65 4.73
N HIS A 244 -1.34 11.49 4.30
CA HIS A 244 -0.18 12.24 4.78
C HIS A 244 0.13 13.41 3.84
N PHE A 245 0.39 14.58 4.42
CA PHE A 245 0.69 15.81 3.70
C PHE A 245 1.89 16.55 4.31
N CYS A 246 2.73 17.11 3.45
CA CYS A 246 3.78 18.05 3.79
C CYS A 246 4.03 18.93 2.57
N GLU A 247 3.79 20.24 2.70
CA GLU A 247 4.11 21.18 1.63
C GLU A 247 5.59 21.53 1.71
N PHE A 248 6.33 21.20 0.65
CA PHE A 248 7.77 21.44 0.55
C PHE A 248 8.18 22.12 -0.76
N GLN A 249 7.24 22.33 -1.70
CA GLN A 249 7.58 22.97 -2.96
C GLN A 249 7.87 24.47 -2.75
N LEU A 250 8.96 24.95 -3.36
CA LEU A 250 9.45 26.31 -3.14
C LEU A 250 8.49 27.38 -3.68
N GLU A 251 7.62 26.99 -4.62
CA GLU A 251 6.62 27.84 -5.26
C GLU A 251 5.36 28.03 -4.40
N VAL A 252 5.13 27.17 -3.41
CA VAL A 252 3.96 27.16 -2.53
C VAL A 252 4.40 27.36 -1.08
N THR A 253 4.35 28.61 -0.62
CA THR A 253 4.86 29.01 0.71
C THR A 253 3.84 29.72 1.56
N ARG A 254 2.68 30.09 0.99
CA ARG A 254 1.67 30.93 1.65
C ARG A 254 0.29 30.28 1.64
N LEU A 255 -0.53 30.72 2.58
CA LEU A 255 -1.94 30.37 2.70
C LEU A 255 -2.69 30.70 1.40
N GLY A 256 -3.59 29.81 0.98
CA GLY A 256 -4.42 29.96 -0.20
C GLY A 256 -3.68 29.72 -1.53
N GLU A 257 -2.39 29.41 -1.52
CA GLU A 257 -1.66 29.17 -2.77
C GLU A 257 -2.05 27.85 -3.42
N ARG A 258 -2.06 26.74 -2.67
CA ARG A 258 -2.57 25.46 -3.14
C ARG A 258 -3.76 25.05 -2.28
N VAL A 259 -4.95 25.07 -2.88
CA VAL A 259 -6.18 24.61 -2.24
C VAL A 259 -6.82 23.56 -3.13
N PHE A 260 -7.16 22.41 -2.56
CA PHE A 260 -7.77 21.31 -3.30
C PHE A 260 -8.87 20.63 -2.48
N SER A 261 -9.70 19.85 -3.16
CA SER A 261 -10.76 19.03 -2.59
C SER A 261 -10.32 17.57 -2.61
N ILE A 262 -10.70 16.83 -1.57
CA ILE A 262 -10.45 15.40 -1.42
C ILE A 262 -11.78 14.68 -1.53
N PHE A 263 -11.85 13.68 -2.39
CA PHE A 263 -12.99 12.80 -2.51
C PHE A 263 -12.58 11.35 -2.25
N LEU A 264 -13.42 10.64 -1.51
CA LEU A 264 -13.27 9.22 -1.26
C LEU A 264 -14.56 8.54 -1.75
N ASN A 265 -14.41 7.59 -2.67
CA ASN A 265 -15.51 6.88 -3.32
C ASN A 265 -16.59 7.84 -3.89
N ASN A 266 -16.15 8.83 -4.67
CA ASN A 266 -16.99 9.89 -5.26
C ASN A 266 -17.73 10.80 -4.27
N GLN A 267 -17.45 10.70 -2.97
CA GLN A 267 -18.02 11.58 -1.95
C GLN A 267 -16.99 12.58 -1.46
N THR A 268 -17.41 13.82 -1.20
CA THR A 268 -16.51 14.85 -0.68
C THR A 268 -16.09 14.51 0.74
N ALA A 269 -14.82 14.17 0.93
CA ALA A 269 -14.19 13.95 2.22
C ALA A 269 -13.72 15.27 2.85
N GLN A 270 -13.14 16.16 2.02
CA GLN A 270 -12.70 17.49 2.44
C GLN A 270 -12.89 18.49 1.30
N LYS A 271 -13.68 19.53 1.51
CA LYS A 271 -13.98 20.53 0.46
C LYS A 271 -12.84 21.51 0.18
N LYS A 272 -12.08 21.88 1.22
CA LYS A 272 -10.95 22.81 1.12
C LYS A 272 -9.80 22.30 1.98
N MET A 273 -8.80 21.74 1.33
CA MET A 273 -7.54 21.35 1.94
C MET A 273 -6.47 22.37 1.51
N ASP A 274 -5.85 23.00 2.49
CA ASP A 274 -4.67 23.85 2.33
C ASP A 274 -3.65 23.36 3.34
N VAL A 275 -2.58 22.75 2.83
CA VAL A 275 -1.57 22.11 3.69
C VAL A 275 -0.83 23.15 4.52
N ILE A 276 -0.45 24.30 3.95
CA ILE A 276 0.22 25.40 4.67
C ILE A 276 -0.68 25.94 5.79
N ALA A 277 -1.97 26.10 5.52
CA ALA A 277 -2.92 26.57 6.53
C ALA A 277 -3.08 25.60 7.70
N ARG A 278 -3.00 24.30 7.44
CA ARG A 278 -3.17 23.28 8.48
C ARG A 278 -1.88 22.95 9.24
N SER A 279 -0.75 22.93 8.54
CA SER A 279 0.56 22.62 9.11
C SER A 279 1.20 23.81 9.81
N GLY A 280 0.87 25.04 9.38
CA GLY A 280 1.48 26.28 9.85
C GLY A 280 2.73 26.70 9.06
N GLY A 281 3.08 25.99 7.99
CA GLY A 281 4.20 26.37 7.12
C GLY A 281 4.76 25.22 6.28
N THR A 282 5.78 25.54 5.47
CA THR A 282 6.50 24.55 4.66
C THR A 282 7.37 23.62 5.52
N GLY A 283 7.47 22.35 5.12
CA GLY A 283 8.25 21.33 5.82
C GLY A 283 7.64 20.85 7.15
N TYR A 284 6.41 21.26 7.48
CA TYR A 284 5.67 20.77 8.65
C TYR A 284 4.68 19.68 8.19
N PRO A 285 4.90 18.41 8.59
CA PRO A 285 4.03 17.33 8.20
C PRO A 285 2.73 17.34 8.99
N ILE A 286 1.65 16.93 8.33
CA ILE A 286 0.33 16.66 8.91
C ILE A 286 -0.24 15.38 8.31
N TYR A 287 -1.24 14.81 8.96
CA TYR A 287 -2.06 13.75 8.38
C TYR A 287 -3.54 14.05 8.61
N GLN A 288 -4.40 13.40 7.82
CA GLN A 288 -5.83 13.47 7.99
C GLN A 288 -6.47 12.09 7.81
N ASP A 289 -7.27 11.73 8.80
CA ASP A 289 -8.01 10.48 8.83
C ASP A 289 -9.43 10.67 8.29
N TYR A 290 -9.89 9.68 7.53
CA TYR A 290 -11.26 9.56 7.03
C TYR A 290 -11.74 8.12 7.19
N VAL A 291 -13.03 7.93 7.42
CA VAL A 291 -13.64 6.59 7.44
C VAL A 291 -14.56 6.45 6.24
N VAL A 292 -14.32 5.42 5.43
CA VAL A 292 -15.11 5.10 4.24
C VAL A 292 -15.83 3.78 4.45
N SER A 293 -17.11 3.72 4.11
CA SER A 293 -17.87 2.47 4.10
C SER A 293 -18.04 1.98 2.67
N LEU A 294 -17.69 0.72 2.41
CA LEU A 294 -17.97 0.04 1.16
C LEU A 294 -19.01 -1.04 1.41
N LEU A 295 -20.28 -0.63 1.34
CA LEU A 295 -21.40 -1.54 1.55
C LEU A 295 -21.35 -2.69 0.53
N SER A 296 -21.54 -3.92 1.00
CA SER A 296 -21.62 -5.08 0.11
C SER A 296 -22.87 -4.97 -0.77
N ASP A 297 -22.73 -5.17 -2.07
CA ASP A 297 -23.84 -5.28 -3.01
C ASP A 297 -24.36 -6.73 -3.12
N GLY A 298 -23.85 -7.64 -2.29
CA GLY A 298 -24.19 -9.07 -2.27
C GLY A 298 -23.58 -9.89 -3.43
N CYS A 299 -22.94 -9.24 -4.41
CA CYS A 299 -22.42 -9.88 -5.62
C CYS A 299 -20.89 -9.82 -5.73
N ARG A 300 -20.28 -8.70 -5.30
CA ARG A 300 -18.84 -8.43 -5.47
C ARG A 300 -18.08 -8.71 -4.19
N ARG A 301 -17.05 -9.57 -4.27
CA ARG A 301 -16.14 -9.86 -3.13
C ARG A 301 -15.20 -8.69 -2.84
N LYS A 302 -14.64 -8.09 -3.91
CA LYS A 302 -13.85 -6.85 -3.86
C LYS A 302 -14.56 -5.69 -4.54
N GLN A 303 -14.32 -4.48 -4.05
CA GLN A 303 -14.74 -3.21 -4.64
C GLN A 303 -13.55 -2.27 -4.75
N ASP A 304 -13.56 -1.42 -5.77
CA ASP A 304 -12.53 -0.41 -5.91
C ASP A 304 -12.88 0.80 -5.04
N LEU A 305 -11.99 1.14 -4.11
CA LEU A 305 -12.03 2.41 -3.39
C LEU A 305 -11.31 3.47 -4.21
N TRP A 306 -12.03 4.55 -4.53
CA TRP A 306 -11.51 5.68 -5.29
C TRP A 306 -11.01 6.76 -4.34
N LEU A 307 -9.79 7.24 -4.54
CA LEU A 307 -9.29 8.49 -3.95
C LEU A 307 -9.08 9.49 -5.08
N ASP A 308 -9.80 10.61 -5.05
CA ASP A 308 -9.62 11.70 -6.00
C ASP A 308 -9.19 12.97 -5.30
N LEU A 309 -8.19 13.64 -5.89
CA LEU A 309 -7.79 14.99 -5.54
C LEU A 309 -8.09 15.92 -6.72
N HIS A 310 -8.78 17.02 -6.45
CA HIS A 310 -9.14 18.00 -7.47
C HIS A 310 -8.84 19.43 -7.00
N PRO A 311 -8.25 20.30 -7.82
CA PRO A 311 -8.00 21.68 -7.44
C PRO A 311 -9.29 22.41 -7.02
N ASN A 312 -9.18 23.25 -6.01
CA ASN A 312 -10.28 24.11 -5.59
C ASN A 312 -10.12 25.49 -6.23
N ALA A 313 -11.21 26.10 -6.69
CA ALA A 313 -11.21 27.41 -7.32
C ALA A 313 -10.70 28.55 -6.40
N ASP A 314 -10.67 28.32 -5.08
CA ASP A 314 -10.14 29.29 -4.11
C ASP A 314 -8.60 29.30 -4.05
N GLY A 315 -7.93 28.32 -4.65
CA GLY A 315 -6.47 28.24 -4.71
C GLY A 315 -5.89 29.11 -5.82
N LYS A 316 -4.74 29.74 -5.55
CA LYS A 316 -3.97 30.47 -6.58
C LYS A 316 -3.48 29.55 -7.70
N TYR A 317 -2.97 28.39 -7.32
CA TYR A 317 -2.50 27.35 -8.23
C TYR A 317 -3.55 26.24 -8.32
N ALA A 318 -3.92 25.86 -9.53
CA ALA A 318 -4.84 24.74 -9.72
C ALA A 318 -4.04 23.44 -9.62
N ASN A 319 -3.75 23.00 -8.40
CA ASN A 319 -2.95 21.81 -8.16
C ASN A 319 -3.36 21.15 -6.82
N ALA A 320 -2.97 19.89 -6.63
CA ALA A 320 -3.16 19.12 -5.41
C ALA A 320 -1.85 18.41 -5.03
N ILE A 321 -1.72 17.94 -3.80
CA ILE A 321 -0.52 17.26 -3.31
C ILE A 321 -0.89 16.13 -2.37
N LEU A 322 -0.19 15.01 -2.45
CA LEU A 322 -0.25 13.90 -1.50
C LEU A 322 1.16 13.33 -1.29
N ASN A 323 1.54 13.09 -0.04
CA ASN A 323 2.88 12.63 0.33
C ASN A 323 2.91 11.16 0.73
N GLY A 324 1.83 10.68 1.34
CA GLY A 324 1.71 9.29 1.74
C GLY A 324 0.26 8.90 2.00
N LEU A 325 0.02 7.60 2.05
CA LEU A 325 -1.29 7.04 2.33
C LEU A 325 -1.15 5.78 3.18
N GLU A 326 -1.92 5.68 4.25
CA GLU A 326 -2.17 4.43 4.95
C GLU A 326 -3.67 4.11 4.87
N MET A 327 -4.00 2.84 4.70
CA MET A 327 -5.38 2.37 4.68
C MET A 327 -5.48 1.12 5.55
N PHE A 328 -6.43 1.16 6.48
CA PHE A 328 -6.68 0.09 7.43
C PHE A 328 -8.11 -0.40 7.30
N LYS A 329 -8.32 -1.71 7.17
CA LYS A 329 -9.65 -2.32 7.28
C LYS A 329 -10.04 -2.36 8.76
N LEU A 330 -11.25 -1.89 9.05
CA LEU A 330 -11.83 -1.86 10.39
C LEU A 330 -12.72 -3.08 10.58
N ASN A 331 -12.80 -3.56 11.83
CA ASN A 331 -13.60 -4.73 12.16
C ASN A 331 -15.10 -4.45 11.99
N ASN A 332 -15.84 -5.46 11.60
CA ASN A 332 -17.30 -5.43 11.60
C ASN A 332 -17.85 -5.52 13.03
N SER A 333 -19.17 -5.32 13.18
CA SER A 333 -19.86 -5.34 14.47
C SER A 333 -19.77 -6.68 15.22
N ASP A 334 -19.44 -7.76 14.51
CA ASP A 334 -19.16 -9.09 15.05
C ASP A 334 -17.69 -9.30 15.45
N GLY A 335 -16.84 -8.29 15.27
CA GLY A 335 -15.40 -8.36 15.56
C GLY A 335 -14.55 -8.97 14.44
N SER A 336 -15.11 -9.26 13.27
CA SER A 336 -14.37 -9.88 12.16
C SER A 336 -13.64 -8.84 11.29
N LEU A 337 -12.39 -9.14 10.92
CA LEU A 337 -11.58 -8.46 9.90
C LEU A 337 -11.39 -9.34 8.64
N ALA A 338 -11.83 -10.59 8.69
CA ALA A 338 -11.53 -11.57 7.65
C ALA A 338 -12.29 -11.32 6.35
N GLY A 339 -11.54 -11.06 5.27
CA GLY A 339 -12.05 -11.06 3.89
C GLY A 339 -12.35 -12.47 3.36
N LEU A 340 -13.04 -12.55 2.23
CA LEU A 340 -13.23 -13.82 1.50
C LEU A 340 -11.98 -14.14 0.66
N ASN A 341 -11.59 -15.42 0.57
CA ASN A 341 -10.48 -15.84 -0.30
C ASN A 341 -10.67 -15.36 -1.74
N LEU A 342 -9.55 -14.97 -2.36
CA LEU A 342 -9.52 -14.58 -3.77
C LEU A 342 -9.62 -15.82 -4.67
N ASP A 343 -10.40 -15.72 -5.74
CA ASP A 343 -10.33 -16.71 -6.81
C ASP A 343 -9.00 -16.50 -7.55
N PRO A 344 -8.25 -17.56 -7.88
CA PRO A 344 -7.01 -17.43 -8.63
C PRO A 344 -7.32 -16.76 -9.97
N VAL A 345 -6.50 -15.77 -10.34
CA VAL A 345 -6.54 -15.20 -11.68
C VAL A 345 -6.25 -16.35 -12.64
N LEU A 346 -7.28 -16.79 -13.39
CA LEU A 346 -7.11 -17.72 -14.48
C LEU A 346 -6.25 -17.00 -15.53
N ASN A 347 -4.94 -17.22 -15.47
CA ASN A 347 -4.10 -16.97 -16.62
C ASN A 347 -4.72 -17.75 -17.78
N PRO A 348 -4.97 -17.12 -18.95
CA PRO A 348 -5.40 -17.86 -20.12
C PRO A 348 -4.40 -19.02 -20.32
N PRO A 349 -4.89 -20.23 -20.62
CA PRO A 349 -4.04 -21.40 -20.68
C PRO A 349 -2.86 -21.11 -21.62
N PRO A 350 -1.64 -21.58 -21.29
CA PRO A 350 -0.52 -21.53 -22.22
C PRO A 350 -1.01 -22.14 -23.53
N SER A 351 -0.84 -21.42 -24.64
CA SER A 351 -1.22 -21.96 -25.95
C SER A 351 -0.60 -23.35 -26.08
N GLU A 352 -1.46 -24.37 -26.27
CA GLU A 352 -1.01 -25.73 -26.52
C GLU A 352 0.02 -25.68 -27.65
N GLN A 353 1.25 -26.10 -27.35
CA GLN A 353 2.23 -26.38 -28.37
C GLN A 353 1.70 -27.58 -29.17
N HIS A 354 0.97 -27.28 -30.24
CA HIS A 354 0.69 -28.24 -31.27
C HIS A 354 2.02 -28.84 -31.76
N PRO A 355 2.12 -30.17 -31.94
CA PRO A 355 3.34 -30.81 -32.40
C PRO A 355 3.81 -30.17 -33.71
N ASN A 356 5.10 -29.84 -33.76
CA ASN A 356 5.76 -29.30 -34.95
C ASN A 356 5.39 -30.12 -36.19
N SER A 357 4.59 -29.53 -37.07
CA SER A 357 4.38 -30.07 -38.41
C SER A 357 5.68 -29.89 -39.21
N PRO A 358 6.12 -30.90 -39.98
CA PRO A 358 7.37 -30.82 -40.73
C PRO A 358 7.29 -29.71 -41.78
N VAL A 359 8.32 -28.86 -41.79
CA VAL A 359 8.51 -27.77 -42.75
C VAL A 359 8.50 -28.36 -44.17
N LYS A 360 7.49 -28.00 -44.97
CA LYS A 360 7.48 -28.25 -46.41
C LYS A 360 8.28 -27.15 -47.13
N PRO A 361 9.15 -27.49 -48.09
CA PRO A 361 9.92 -26.48 -48.82
C PRO A 361 9.01 -25.63 -49.70
N ILE A 362 9.26 -24.31 -49.66
CA ILE A 362 8.55 -23.30 -50.45
C ILE A 362 9.02 -23.40 -51.91
N ASN A 363 8.16 -23.90 -52.80
CA ASN A 363 8.35 -23.81 -54.23
C ASN A 363 7.86 -22.44 -54.75
N ARG A 364 8.78 -21.72 -55.42
CA ARG A 364 8.53 -20.41 -56.04
C ARG A 364 7.59 -20.54 -57.23
N VAL A 365 6.59 -19.66 -57.32
CA VAL A 365 5.66 -19.50 -58.46
C VAL A 365 5.93 -18.13 -59.11
N PRO A 366 5.94 -18.00 -60.45
CA PRO A 366 6.40 -16.78 -61.11
C PRO A 366 5.36 -15.65 -61.07
N LEU A 367 5.92 -14.43 -61.08
CA LEU A 367 5.26 -13.12 -60.99
C LEU A 367 4.40 -12.83 -62.24
N VAL A 368 3.10 -12.58 -62.08
CA VAL A 368 2.23 -12.02 -63.12
C VAL A 368 1.94 -10.56 -62.81
N LEU A 369 2.32 -9.70 -63.76
CA LEU A 369 2.26 -8.24 -63.71
C LEU A 369 0.84 -7.75 -64.01
N ILE A 370 0.20 -7.05 -63.07
CA ILE A 370 -1.01 -6.23 -63.34
C ILE A 370 -0.63 -4.76 -63.16
N THR A 371 -0.61 -4.05 -64.27
CA THR A 371 -0.31 -2.62 -64.43
C THR A 371 -1.50 -1.78 -63.94
N VAL A 372 -1.31 -0.97 -62.90
CA VAL A 372 -2.21 0.14 -62.56
C VAL A 372 -1.49 1.44 -62.88
N ILE A 373 -2.04 2.19 -63.84
CA ILE A 373 -1.55 3.49 -64.29
C ILE A 373 -1.89 4.52 -63.20
N VAL A 374 -0.86 5.08 -62.55
CA VAL A 374 -0.98 6.27 -61.70
C VAL A 374 -0.48 7.47 -62.51
N ALA A 375 -1.40 8.35 -62.88
CA ALA A 375 -1.06 9.66 -63.42
C ALA A 375 -0.63 10.60 -62.28
N ALA A 376 0.56 11.17 -62.43
CA ALA A 376 1.16 12.19 -61.58
C ALA A 376 0.37 13.50 -61.60
N VAL A 377 0.45 14.31 -60.54
CA VAL A 377 1.03 15.68 -60.59
C VAL A 377 1.46 16.07 -59.17
N GLY A 378 2.77 16.13 -58.94
CA GLY A 378 3.38 16.97 -57.92
C GLY A 378 3.61 18.36 -58.50
N GLY A 379 3.27 19.41 -57.74
CA GLY A 379 3.47 20.78 -58.22
C GLY A 379 3.02 21.87 -57.23
N VAL A 380 3.50 21.87 -55.98
CA VAL A 380 3.37 23.05 -55.10
C VAL A 380 4.57 23.30 -54.15
N VAL A 381 5.61 22.45 -54.11
CA VAL A 381 6.73 22.65 -53.14
C VAL A 381 7.79 23.68 -53.62
N ALA A 382 7.70 24.21 -54.84
CA ALA A 382 8.70 25.15 -55.37
C ALA A 382 8.32 26.65 -55.30
N LEU A 383 7.11 27.01 -54.82
CA LEU A 383 6.65 28.41 -54.79
C LEU A 383 6.71 29.09 -53.41
N SER A 384 6.98 28.36 -52.33
CA SER A 384 7.11 28.94 -50.98
C SER A 384 8.52 29.40 -50.63
N LEU A 385 9.55 29.05 -51.42
CA LEU A 385 10.94 29.50 -51.21
C LEU A 385 11.33 30.75 -52.01
N LEU A 386 10.47 31.24 -52.92
CA LEU A 386 10.73 32.45 -53.70
C LEU A 386 10.08 33.73 -53.13
N TRP A 387 9.26 33.62 -52.09
CA TRP A 387 8.68 34.79 -51.40
C TRP A 387 9.60 35.38 -50.31
N PHE A 388 10.70 34.70 -49.96
CA PHE A 388 11.69 35.18 -48.97
C PHE A 388 12.90 35.92 -49.57
N LEU A 389 12.92 36.15 -50.89
CA LEU A 389 14.06 36.81 -51.57
C LEU A 389 13.71 38.10 -52.31
N VAL A 390 12.46 38.57 -52.28
CA VAL A 390 12.08 39.90 -52.78
C VAL A 390 11.00 40.52 -51.88
N LEU A 391 11.43 41.07 -50.73
CA LEU A 391 10.81 42.19 -50.03
C LEU A 391 11.79 42.79 -49.03
#